data_AF-A0A822H0W4-F1
#
_entry.id   AF-A0A822H0W4-F1
#
_cell.length_a   1.000
_cell.length_b   1.000
_cell.length_c   1.000
_cell.angle_alpha   90.00
_cell.angle_beta   90.00
_cell.angle_gamma   90.00
#
_symmetry.space_group_name_H-M   'P 1'
#
loop_
_entity.id
_entity.type
_entity.pdbx_description
1 polymer ?
#
loop_
_entity_poly.entity_id
_entity_poly.type
_entity_poly.pdbx_seq_one_letter_code
_entity_poly.pdbx_strand_id
1 'polypeptide(L)'
;GCDVLDILRNLNAFVSQHYYNINTQMFIERSSNNKFLRTTNIRHVANSIRTHGIGIMNTAVNFTYQYLRQKFYMFSQFLFDEHIKSRLMKDIKYFKEN
;
A
#
# COMPACT_ATOMS: atom_id res chain seq x y z
N GLY A 1 -0.54 20.88 -6.80
CA GLY A 1 -0.35 20.18 -5.51
C GLY A 1 -0.54 18.69 -5.75
N CYS A 2 0.05 17.82 -4.94
CA CYS A 2 -0.11 16.36 -5.10
C CYS A 2 -1.59 15.98 -5.03
N ASP A 3 -2.11 15.41 -6.12
CA ASP A 3 -3.51 15.02 -6.23
C ASP A 3 -3.67 13.53 -5.89
N VAL A 4 -4.75 13.19 -5.19
CA VAL A 4 -5.16 11.80 -4.95
C VAL A 4 -5.31 11.03 -6.26
N LEU A 5 -5.75 11.66 -7.35
CA LEU A 5 -5.84 10.97 -8.65
C LEU A 5 -4.48 10.47 -9.16
N ASP A 6 -3.40 11.22 -8.92
CA ASP A 6 -2.04 10.79 -9.30
C ASP A 6 -1.57 9.60 -8.47
N ILE A 7 -1.97 9.55 -7.18
CA ILE A 7 -1.73 8.42 -6.30
C ILE A 7 -2.50 7.19 -6.80
N LEU A 8 -3.77 7.33 -7.16
CA LEU A 8 -4.61 6.23 -7.64
C LEU A 8 -4.11 5.64 -8.96
N ARG A 9 -3.65 6.49 -9.89
CA ARG A 9 -3.06 6.05 -11.17
C ARG A 9 -1.82 5.17 -10.97
N ASN A 10 -1.04 5.44 -9.91
CA ASN A 10 0.20 4.72 -9.60
C ASN A 10 0.14 4.07 -8.22
N LEU A 11 -1.00 3.48 -7.86
CA LEU A 11 -1.25 2.95 -6.51
C LEU A 11 -0.20 1.90 -6.09
N ASN A 12 0.22 1.04 -7.03
CA ASN A 12 1.28 0.04 -6.80
C ASN A 12 2.59 0.69 -6.30
N ALA A 13 3.04 1.74 -6.99
CA ALA A 13 4.25 2.47 -6.63
C ALA A 13 4.07 3.18 -5.29
N PHE A 14 2.91 3.82 -5.10
CA PHE A 14 2.60 4.53 -3.87
C PHE A 14 2.69 3.63 -2.63
N VAL A 15 2.04 2.46 -2.65
CA VAL A 15 2.07 1.49 -1.54
C VAL A 15 3.49 0.97 -1.26
N SER A 16 4.31 0.81 -2.29
CA SER A 16 5.68 0.30 -2.16
C SER A 16 6.66 1.38 -1.65
N GLN A 17 6.39 2.65 -1.93
CA GLN A 17 7.32 3.76 -1.73
C GLN A 17 6.90 4.73 -0.62
N HIS A 18 5.78 4.51 0.07
CA HIS A 18 5.35 5.37 1.17
C HIS A 18 5.11 4.57 2.45
N TYR A 19 5.35 5.20 3.59
CA TYR A 19 4.92 4.75 4.91
C TYR A 19 3.76 5.59 5.39
N TYR A 20 2.80 4.96 6.06
CA TYR A 20 1.75 5.68 6.74
C TYR A 20 2.15 5.94 8.19
N ASN A 21 2.24 7.22 8.56
CA ASN A 21 2.40 7.62 9.95
C ASN A 21 1.01 7.81 10.56
N ILE A 22 0.62 6.90 11.45
CA ILE A 22 -0.69 6.91 12.12
C ILE A 22 -0.82 8.13 13.04
N ASN A 23 0.27 8.56 13.70
CA ASN A 23 0.24 9.66 14.67
C ASN A 23 -0.06 11.00 14.00
N THR A 24 0.55 11.25 12.85
CA THR A 24 0.38 12.50 12.09
C THR A 24 -0.59 12.37 10.92
N GLN A 25 -1.21 11.19 10.75
CA GLN A 25 -2.18 10.86 9.70
C GLN A 25 -1.70 11.28 8.30
N MET A 26 -0.47 10.92 7.96
CA MET A 26 0.15 11.28 6.69
C MET A 26 0.96 10.14 6.11
N PHE A 27 0.96 10.06 4.78
CA PHE A 27 1.89 9.24 4.04
C PHE A 27 3.19 10.01 3.81
N ILE A 28 4.31 9.35 4.02
CA ILE A 28 5.66 9.89 3.86
C ILE A 28 6.42 8.97 2.91
N GLU A 29 7.03 9.54 1.87
CA GLU A 29 7.89 8.80 0.95
C GLU A 29 9.08 8.17 1.70
N ARG A 30 9.39 6.91 1.41
CA ARG A 30 10.45 6.13 2.09
C ARG A 30 11.83 6.69 1.82
N SER A 31 12.07 7.07 0.57
CA SER A 31 13.34 7.58 0.07
C SER A 31 13.06 8.41 -1.17
N SER A 32 13.78 9.51 -1.35
CA SER A 32 13.68 10.36 -2.54
C SER A 32 15.05 10.62 -3.12
N ASN A 33 15.13 10.76 -4.44
CA ASN A 33 16.32 11.29 -5.11
C ASN A 33 16.43 12.82 -4.95
N ASN A 34 15.37 13.45 -4.44
CA ASN A 34 15.33 14.88 -4.15
C ASN A 34 15.78 15.16 -2.71
N LYS A 35 16.14 16.42 -2.44
CA LYS A 35 16.50 16.89 -1.09
C LYS A 35 15.36 16.77 -0.07
N PHE A 36 14.12 16.62 -0.53
CA PHE A 36 12.91 16.58 0.30
C PHE A 36 12.09 15.33 0.01
N LEU A 37 11.52 14.74 1.05
CA LEU A 37 10.56 13.63 0.93
C LEU A 37 9.17 14.16 0.61
N ARG A 38 8.46 13.49 -0.29
CA ARG A 38 7.05 13.81 -0.56
C ARG A 38 6.15 13.35 0.59
N THR A 39 5.18 14.19 0.95
CA THR A 39 4.18 13.87 1.97
C THR A 39 2.75 14.10 1.50
N THR A 40 1.85 13.16 1.80
CA THR A 40 0.42 13.29 1.52
C THR A 40 -0.36 13.24 2.83
N ASN A 41 -1.01 14.35 3.18
CA ASN A 41 -1.86 14.46 4.36
C ASN A 41 -3.34 14.62 3.96
N ILE A 42 -4.22 14.64 4.94
CA ILE A 42 -5.67 14.75 4.71
C ILE A 42 -6.10 16.05 4.00
N ARG A 43 -5.32 17.13 4.10
CA ARG A 43 -5.63 18.38 3.38
C ARG A 43 -5.45 18.23 1.88
N HIS A 44 -4.46 17.45 1.44
CA HIS A 44 -4.30 17.12 0.02
C HIS A 44 -5.51 16.32 -0.49
N VAL A 45 -6.00 15.36 0.31
CA VAL A 45 -7.22 14.59 -0.01
C VAL A 45 -8.45 15.50 -0.10
N ALA A 46 -8.65 16.37 0.88
CA ALA A 46 -9.76 17.33 0.89
C ALA A 46 -9.71 18.28 -0.31
N ASN A 47 -8.52 18.74 -0.71
CA ASN A 47 -8.34 19.54 -1.90
C ASN A 47 -8.70 18.78 -3.18
N SER A 48 -8.31 17.51 -3.30
CA SER A 48 -8.71 16.68 -4.44
C SER A 48 -10.23 16.55 -4.54
N ILE A 49 -10.92 16.31 -3.41
CA ILE A 49 -12.40 16.21 -3.37
C ILE A 49 -13.04 17.53 -3.76
N ARG A 50 -12.50 18.66 -3.29
CA ARG A 50 -13.00 20.00 -3.63
C ARG A 50 -12.85 20.30 -5.12
N THR A 51 -11.74 19.86 -5.74
CA THR A 51 -11.47 20.12 -7.16
C THR A 51 -12.23 19.19 -8.09
N HIS A 52 -12.34 17.90 -7.75
CA HIS A 52 -12.85 16.86 -8.66
C HIS A 52 -14.23 16.30 -8.24
N GLY A 53 -14.79 16.81 -7.15
CA GLY A 53 -16.05 16.35 -6.58
C GLY A 53 -15.93 15.05 -5.78
N ILE A 54 -17.03 14.69 -5.12
CA ILE A 54 -17.11 13.50 -4.25
C ILE A 54 -16.95 12.19 -5.03
N GLY A 55 -17.20 12.19 -6.35
CA GLY A 55 -17.08 11.00 -7.21
C GLY A 55 -15.71 10.32 -7.15
N ILE A 56 -14.62 11.09 -6.94
CA ILE A 56 -13.28 10.52 -6.80
C ILE A 56 -13.16 9.60 -5.58
N MET A 57 -13.98 9.79 -4.55
CA MET A 57 -13.93 8.99 -3.34
C MET A 57 -14.41 7.56 -3.62
N ASN A 58 -15.51 7.41 -4.36
CA ASN A 58 -16.02 6.10 -4.78
C ASN A 58 -15.00 5.39 -5.68
N THR A 59 -14.39 6.13 -6.62
CA THR A 59 -13.33 5.62 -7.48
C THR A 59 -12.13 5.17 -6.64
N ALA A 60 -11.66 5.98 -5.68
CA ALA A 60 -10.54 5.66 -4.80
C ALA A 60 -10.77 4.39 -3.98
N VAL A 61 -11.97 4.25 -3.40
CA VAL A 61 -12.38 3.08 -2.63
C VAL A 61 -12.39 1.84 -3.53
N ASN A 62 -13.00 1.93 -4.71
CA ASN A 62 -13.05 0.80 -5.65
C ASN A 62 -11.66 0.37 -6.13
N PHE A 63 -10.79 1.30 -6.54
CA PHE A 63 -9.42 0.97 -6.96
C PHE A 63 -8.62 0.33 -5.82
N THR A 64 -8.73 0.85 -4.60
CA THR A 64 -8.07 0.28 -3.43
C THR A 64 -8.58 -1.12 -3.13
N TYR A 65 -9.90 -1.33 -3.21
CA TYR A 65 -10.50 -2.66 -3.05
C TYR A 65 -9.99 -3.65 -4.09
N GLN A 66 -9.97 -3.28 -5.38
CA GLN A 66 -9.46 -4.13 -6.45
C GLN A 66 -7.99 -4.50 -6.25
N TYR A 67 -7.17 -3.52 -5.86
CA TYR A 67 -5.76 -3.74 -5.52
C TYR A 67 -5.61 -4.75 -4.37
N LEU A 68 -6.30 -4.53 -3.25
CA LEU A 68 -6.23 -5.42 -2.09
C LEU A 68 -6.72 -6.82 -2.45
N ARG A 69 -7.84 -6.94 -3.18
CA ARG A 69 -8.36 -8.24 -3.63
C ARG A 69 -7.31 -9.02 -4.41
N GLN A 70 -6.60 -8.38 -5.34
CA GLN A 70 -5.53 -9.03 -6.11
C GLN A 70 -4.37 -9.47 -5.21
N LYS A 71 -3.94 -8.62 -4.27
CA LYS A 71 -2.86 -8.95 -3.32
C LYS A 71 -3.24 -10.08 -2.37
N PHE A 72 -4.46 -10.07 -1.85
CA PHE A 72 -4.97 -11.15 -0.99
C PHE A 72 -5.14 -12.46 -1.74
N TYR A 73 -5.56 -12.42 -3.01
CA TYR A 73 -5.61 -13.62 -3.85
C TYR A 73 -4.21 -14.22 -4.04
N MET A 74 -3.21 -13.41 -4.41
CA MET A 74 -1.83 -13.89 -4.55
C MET A 74 -1.28 -14.41 -3.21
N PHE A 75 -1.55 -13.70 -2.12
CA PHE A 75 -1.16 -14.13 -0.77
C PHE A 75 -1.80 -15.46 -0.38
N SER A 76 -3.09 -15.68 -0.67
CA SER A 76 -3.74 -16.94 -0.36
C SER A 76 -3.15 -18.10 -1.15
N GLN A 77 -2.81 -17.90 -2.43
CA GLN A 77 -2.09 -18.93 -3.21
C GLN A 77 -0.77 -19.31 -2.54
N PHE A 78 0.01 -18.33 -2.06
CA PHE A 78 1.26 -18.62 -1.34
C PHE A 78 1.05 -19.36 -0.02
N LEU A 79 -0.05 -19.12 0.69
CA LEU A 79 -0.36 -19.85 1.92
C LEU A 79 -0.66 -21.34 1.68
N PHE A 80 -1.23 -21.68 0.51
CA PHE A 80 -1.55 -23.06 0.13
C PHE A 80 -0.44 -23.74 -0.69
N ASP A 81 0.65 -23.05 -0.98
CA ASP A 81 1.78 -23.60 -1.73
C ASP A 81 2.59 -24.58 -0.85
N GLU A 82 2.58 -25.86 -1.22
CA GLU A 82 3.28 -26.93 -0.50
C GLU A 82 4.81 -26.75 -0.50
N HIS A 83 5.41 -26.10 -1.51
CA HIS A 83 6.84 -25.81 -1.50
C HIS A 83 7.19 -24.80 -0.40
N ILE A 84 6.39 -23.72 -0.28
CA ILE A 84 6.56 -22.70 0.77
C ILE A 84 6.35 -23.34 2.15
N LYS A 85 5.27 -24.10 2.32
CA LYS A 85 4.95 -24.79 3.58
C LYS A 85 6.02 -25.79 3.99
N SER A 86 6.52 -26.62 3.06
CA SER A 86 7.57 -27.60 3.37
C SER A 86 8.87 -26.93 3.80
N ARG A 87 9.23 -25.78 3.21
CA ARG A 87 10.39 -25.01 3.60
C ARG A 87 10.24 -24.45 5.01
N LEU A 88 9.10 -23.82 5.30
CA LEU A 88 8.80 -23.29 6.63
C LEU A 88 8.80 -24.39 7.70
N MET A 89 8.26 -25.59 7.42
CA MET A 89 8.29 -26.72 8.35
C MET A 89 9.73 -27.19 8.65
N LYS A 90 10.62 -27.20 7.66
CA LYS A 90 12.05 -27.53 7.86
C LYS A 90 12.73 -26.48 8.74
N ASP A 91 12.48 -25.20 8.48
CA ASP A 91 13.07 -24.11 9.27
C ASP A 91 12.55 -24.17 10.72
N ILE A 92 11.25 -24.40 10.95
CA ILE A 92 10.68 -24.61 12.30
C ILE A 92 11.34 -25.80 13.02
N LYS A 93 11.55 -26.91 12.32
CA LYS A 93 12.20 -28.10 12.90
C LYS A 93 13.64 -27.78 13.32
N TYR A 94 14.40 -27.10 12.45
CA TYR A 94 15.77 -26.67 12.74
C TYR A 94 15.88 -25.81 14.00
N PHE A 95 14.97 -24.83 14.19
CA PHE A 95 14.94 -23.96 15.38
C PHE A 95 14.44 -24.64 16.66
N LYS A 96 13.78 -25.81 16.57
CA LYS A 96 13.37 -26.59 17.74
C LYS A 96 14.44 -27.58 18.18
N GLU A 97 15.29 -28.01 17.26
CA GLU A 97 16.32 -29.04 17.48
C GLU A 97 17.71 -28.46 17.80
N ASN A 98 17.93 -27.15 17.57
CA ASN A 98 19.14 -26.40 17.98
C ASN A 98 18.76 -25.27 18.94
#